data_AF-A0A7Y2PMA8-F1
#
_entry.id   AF-A0A7Y2PMA8-F1
#
_cell.length_a   1.000
_cell.length_b   1.000
_cell.length_c   1.000
_cell.angle_alpha   90.00
_cell.angle_beta   90.00
_cell.angle_gamma   90.00
#
_symmetry.space_group_name_H-M   'P 1'
#
loop_
_entity.id
_entity.type
_entity.pdbx_description
1 polymer ?
#
loop_
_entity_poly.entity_id
_entity_poly.type
_entity_poly.pdbx_seq_one_letter_code
_entity_poly.pdbx_strand_id
1 'polypeptide(L)' 'VIAEITKIVSEKSLEMAVLKRVPAGTEELNRKALEEGFKLGKKN' A
#
# COMPACT_ATOMS: atom_id res chain seq x y z
N VAL A 1 1.49 0.59 6.62
CA VAL A 1 1.83 1.10 7.97
C VAL A 1 2.83 2.25 7.88
N ILE A 2 4.08 2.01 7.47
CA ILE A 2 5.15 3.05 7.43
C ILE A 2 4.73 4.29 6.64
N ALA A 3 4.23 4.13 5.41
CA ALA A 3 3.82 5.26 4.57
C ALA A 3 2.68 6.08 5.19
N GLU A 4 1.78 5.42 5.92
CA GLU A 4 0.67 6.08 6.59
C GLU A 4 1.13 6.89 7.80
N ILE A 5 2.06 6.35 8.60
CA ILE A 5 2.63 7.05 9.76
C ILE A 5 3.49 8.24 9.33
N THR A 6 4.32 8.03 8.29
CA THR A 6 5.32 9.04 7.87
C THR A 6 4.74 10.13 6.98
N LYS A 7 3.66 9.85 6.24
CA LYS A 7 3.03 10.78 5.29
C LYS A 7 3.97 11.35 4.20
N ILE A 8 5.14 10.75 3.99
CA ILE A 8 6.16 11.20 3.04
C ILE A 8 5.71 11.02 1.58
N VAL A 9 4.82 10.06 1.32
CA VAL A 9 4.26 9.76 -0.01
C VAL A 9 2.75 9.66 0.06
N SER A 10 2.06 9.93 -1.06
CA SER A 10 0.61 9.75 -1.13
C SER A 10 0.23 8.28 -1.29
N GLU A 11 -0.92 7.89 -0.73
CA GLU A 11 -1.50 6.53 -0.83
C GLU A 11 -1.56 6.05 -2.29
N LYS A 12 -2.07 6.89 -3.20
CA LYS A 12 -2.14 6.62 -4.64
C LYS A 12 -0.77 6.40 -5.29
N SER A 13 0.22 7.23 -4.96
CA SER A 13 1.57 7.09 -5.54
C SER A 13 2.24 5.77 -5.12
N LEU A 14 2.04 5.38 -3.85
CA LEU A 14 2.56 4.13 -3.33
C LEU A 14 1.85 2.92 -3.95
N GLU A 15 0.53 2.97 -4.07
CA GLU A 15 -0.26 1.90 -4.68
C GLU A 15 0.17 1.63 -6.13
N MET A 16 0.34 2.67 -6.95
CA MET A 16 0.87 2.52 -8.31
C MET A 16 2.28 1.91 -8.33
N ALA A 17 3.16 2.36 -7.43
CA ALA A 17 4.52 1.86 -7.34
C ALA A 17 4.62 0.41 -6.86
N VAL A 18 3.67 -0.04 -6.03
CA VAL A 18 3.54 -1.43 -5.59
C VAL A 18 3.02 -2.27 -6.75
N LEU A 19 1.90 -1.90 -7.37
CA LEU A 19 1.29 -2.67 -8.46
C LEU A 19 2.21 -2.82 -9.68
N LYS A 20 3.10 -1.84 -9.94
CA LYS A 20 4.10 -1.94 -11.01
C LYS A 20 5.21 -2.98 -10.75
N ARG A 21 5.41 -3.40 -9.49
CA ARG A 21 6.54 -4.26 -9.09
C ARG A 21 6.14 -5.66 -8.65
N VAL A 22 4.86 -5.91 -8.39
CA VAL A 22 4.38 -7.22 -7.96
C VAL A 22 4.31 -8.20 -9.15
N PRO A 23 4.44 -9.52 -8.91
CA PRO A 23 4.27 -10.51 -9.97
C PRO A 23 2.88 -10.42 -10.63
N ALA A 24 2.83 -10.68 -11.93
CA ALA A 24 1.57 -10.77 -12.68
C ALA A 24 0.65 -11.83 -12.06
N GLY A 25 -0.63 -11.51 -11.90
CA GLY A 25 -1.64 -12.36 -11.26
C GLY A 25 -1.68 -12.28 -9.73
N THR A 26 -0.84 -11.43 -9.11
CA THR A 26 -0.85 -11.18 -7.65
C THR A 26 -1.30 -9.77 -7.26
N GLU A 27 -1.79 -8.99 -8.22
CA GLU A 27 -2.13 -7.57 -8.05
C GLU A 27 -3.19 -7.38 -6.97
N GLU A 28 -4.25 -8.18 -7.00
CA GLU A 28 -5.37 -8.09 -6.07
C GLU A 28 -4.95 -8.45 -4.63
N LEU A 29 -4.14 -9.51 -4.48
CA LEU A 29 -3.60 -9.91 -3.18
C LEU A 29 -2.74 -8.78 -2.58
N ASN A 30 -1.86 -8.19 -3.40
CA ASN A 30 -0.99 -7.11 -2.95
C ASN A 30 -1.75 -5.81 -2.68
N ARG A 31 -2.80 -5.49 -3.45
CA ARG A 31 -3.68 -4.34 -3.18
C ARG A 31 -4.33 -4.47 -1.81
N LYS A 32 -4.93 -5.63 -1.51
CA LYS A 32 -5.54 -5.91 -0.20
C LYS A 32 -4.54 -5.82 0.95
N ALA A 33 -3.35 -6.41 0.77
CA ALA A 33 -2.29 -6.32 1.78
C ALA A 33 -1.87 -4.86 2.05
N LEU A 34 -1.77 -4.05 1.00
CA LEU A 34 -1.46 -2.63 1.10
C LEU A 34 -2.56 -1.85 1.82
N GLU A 35 -3.83 -2.08 1.49
CA GLU A 35 -4.99 -1.50 2.15
C GLU A 35 -5.04 -1.82 3.65
N GLU A 36 -4.85 -3.09 4.03
CA GLU A 36 -4.78 -3.49 5.45
C GLU A 36 -3.62 -2.78 6.16
N GLY A 37 -2.49 -2.61 5.49
CA GLY A 37 -1.37 -1.82 5.97
C GLY A 37 -1.73 -0.35 6.21
N PHE A 38 -2.56 0.27 5.37
CA PHE A 38 -3.05 1.65 5.57
C PHE A 38 -4.06 1.72 6.72
N LYS A 39 -5.01 0.77 6.80
CA LYS A 39 -5.98 0.68 7.90
C LYS A 39 -5.28 0.57 9.25
N LEU A 40 -4.25 -0.26 9.35
CA LEU A 40 -3.46 -0.41 10.57
C LEU A 40 -2.71 0.88 10.92
N GLY A 41 -2.13 1.56 9.92
CA GLY A 41 -1.47 2.85 10.14
C GLY A 41 -2.42 3.94 10.65
N LYS A 42 -3.66 4.00 10.14
CA LYS A 42 -4.71 4.96 10.56
C LYS A 42 -5.21 4.75 11.99
N LYS A 43 -4.98 3.56 12.56
CA LYS A 43 -5.38 3.20 13.93
C LYS A 43 -4.33 3.53 14.99
N ASN A 44 -3.12 3.91 14.58
CA ASN A 44 -2.05 4.38 15.47
C ASN A 44 -2.06 5.91 15.54
#